data_AF-S5MIW3-F1
#
_entry.id   AF-S5MIW3-F1
#
_cell.length_a   1.000
_cell.length_b   1.000
_cell.length_c   1.000
_cell.angle_alpha   90.00
_cell.angle_beta   90.00
_cell.angle_gamma   90.00
#
_symmetry.space_group_name_H-M   'P 1'
#
loop_
_entity.id
_entity.type
_entity.pdbx_description
1 polymer ?
#
loop_
_entity_poly.entity_id
_entity_poly.type
_entity_poly.pdbx_seq_one_letter_code
_entity_poly.pdbx_strand_id
1 'polypeptide(L)'
;MKKEKSKLKKINFRNFKTGSVLFMTVLTIFRILMIIFWLIAPIILALTIAYDNGIDHLVNYIGSQIYPNDLTWATNLIIKILAPLIWFLTVFIMLFATVKPFFNKKLWNERAYMAFNFIFWPTLFIIVIYTIWLTMPFFYSGRETSQTDPNQDPIHHAWKALQENYSPFSGWMIALQVVYLIMIIFGIFSIFEAYMVKNMKLDYDDFLVREFNKTSLVSQVIEGKIEFGEFDPDQVNKELKRIRRETIQEEKRLKIEAFEKSEEERLRKKKEKKELKHAKRKKKN
;
A
#
# COMPACT_ATOMS: atom_id res chain seq x y z
N MET A 1 34.12 26.33 44.75
CA MET A 1 33.21 25.97 43.63
C MET A 1 33.35 24.47 43.33
N LYS A 2 32.44 23.63 43.83
CA LYS A 2 32.38 22.20 43.49
C LYS A 2 31.62 22.06 42.18
N LYS A 3 32.30 21.62 41.11
CA LYS A 3 31.69 21.28 39.82
C LYS A 3 30.72 20.10 40.04
N GLU A 4 29.42 20.35 39.92
CA GLU A 4 28.42 19.30 39.78
C GLU A 4 28.71 18.50 38.50
N LYS A 5 29.32 17.33 38.66
CA LYS A 5 29.28 16.30 37.61
C LYS A 5 27.84 15.84 37.50
N SER A 6 27.09 16.36 36.52
CA SER A 6 25.80 15.80 36.14
C SER A 6 26.01 14.32 35.86
N LYS A 7 25.53 13.45 36.76
CA LYS A 7 25.52 12.02 36.53
C LYS A 7 24.68 11.77 35.29
N LEU A 8 25.33 11.52 34.15
CA LEU A 8 24.71 10.94 32.96
C LEU A 8 23.97 9.69 33.45
N LYS A 9 22.64 9.77 33.55
CA LYS A 9 21.80 8.61 33.82
C LYS A 9 22.18 7.58 32.76
N LYS A 10 22.62 6.39 33.18
CA LYS A 10 22.79 5.25 32.28
C LYS A 10 21.48 5.07 31.53
N ILE A 11 21.44 5.54 30.28
CA ILE A 11 20.29 5.39 29.40
C ILE A 11 20.09 3.89 29.26
N ASN A 12 18.95 3.41 29.72
CA ASN A 12 18.62 2.00 29.71
C ASN A 12 18.29 1.63 28.27
N PHE A 13 19.27 1.13 27.52
CA PHE A 13 19.18 0.72 26.10
C PHE A 13 18.06 -0.28 25.80
N ARG A 14 17.41 -0.82 26.83
CA ARG A 14 16.32 -1.78 26.71
C ARG A 14 15.01 -1.18 26.15
N ASN A 15 14.90 0.15 26.09
CA ASN A 15 13.78 0.84 25.43
C ASN A 15 14.02 1.11 23.93
N PHE A 16 15.24 0.92 23.42
CA PHE A 16 15.53 0.81 21.98
C PHE A 16 15.15 -0.58 21.44
N LYS A 17 13.97 -1.08 21.80
CA LYS A 17 13.44 -2.26 21.11
C LYS A 17 12.92 -1.80 19.76
N THR A 18 13.82 -1.83 18.77
CA THR A 18 13.54 -2.36 17.43
C THR A 18 12.42 -3.40 17.57
N GLY A 19 11.34 -3.28 16.79
CA GLY A 19 10.25 -4.26 16.83
C GLY A 19 10.81 -5.68 16.94
N SER A 20 10.20 -6.52 17.80
CA SER A 20 10.65 -7.90 18.06
C SER A 20 11.14 -8.55 16.77
N VAL A 21 12.28 -9.27 16.77
CA VAL A 21 12.82 -9.91 15.56
C VAL A 21 11.75 -10.69 14.80
N LEU A 22 10.86 -11.35 15.53
CA LEU A 22 9.67 -12.04 15.01
C LEU A 22 8.76 -11.12 14.17
N PHE A 23 8.51 -9.90 14.65
CA PHE A 23 7.72 -8.89 13.96
C PHE A 23 8.39 -8.43 12.66
N MET A 24 9.71 -8.22 12.67
CA MET A 24 10.46 -7.87 11.45
C MET A 24 10.45 -9.00 10.43
N THR A 25 10.56 -10.25 10.87
CA THR A 25 10.44 -11.43 10.01
C THR A 25 9.06 -11.53 9.37
N VAL A 26 7.99 -11.37 10.15
CA VAL A 26 6.60 -11.37 9.64
C VAL A 26 6.41 -10.27 8.59
N LEU A 27 6.99 -9.09 8.81
CA LEU A 27 6.89 -7.98 7.88
C LEU A 27 7.59 -8.25 6.55
N THR A 28 8.79 -8.83 6.59
CA THR A 28 9.51 -9.23 5.39
C THR A 28 8.76 -10.30 4.61
N ILE A 29 8.19 -11.30 5.30
CA ILE A 29 7.37 -12.34 4.66
C ILE A 29 6.14 -11.73 3.98
N PHE A 30 5.42 -10.83 4.66
CA PHE A 30 4.26 -10.16 4.08
C PHE A 30 4.62 -9.36 2.83
N ARG A 31 5.77 -8.68 2.82
CA ARG A 31 6.25 -7.96 1.63
C ARG A 31 6.56 -8.89 0.46
N ILE A 32 7.20 -10.05 0.71
CA ILE A 32 7.46 -11.05 -0.33
C ILE A 32 6.13 -11.59 -0.88
N LEU A 33 5.18 -11.90 -0.01
CA LEU A 33 3.84 -12.35 -0.41
C LEU A 33 3.10 -11.29 -1.23
N MET A 34 3.22 -10.01 -0.88
CA MET A 34 2.66 -8.92 -1.68
C MET A 34 3.27 -8.90 -3.08
N ILE A 35 4.59 -9.04 -3.21
CA ILE A 35 5.27 -9.06 -4.53
C ILE A 35 4.79 -10.25 -5.37
N ILE A 36 4.71 -11.45 -4.77
CA ILE A 36 4.22 -12.65 -5.46
C ILE A 36 2.76 -12.45 -5.89
N PHE A 37 1.92 -11.96 -4.98
CA PHE A 37 0.53 -11.67 -5.29
C PHE A 37 0.38 -10.65 -6.42
N TRP A 38 1.23 -9.63 -6.47
CA TRP A 38 1.21 -8.62 -7.54
C TRP A 38 1.49 -9.20 -8.93
N LEU A 39 2.24 -10.29 -9.02
CA LEU A 39 2.47 -10.98 -10.29
C LEU A 39 1.27 -11.86 -10.68
N ILE A 40 0.61 -12.46 -9.69
CA ILE A 40 -0.49 -13.43 -9.92
C ILE A 40 -1.84 -12.73 -10.10
N ALA A 41 -2.12 -11.68 -9.33
CA ALA A 41 -3.41 -11.01 -9.31
C ALA A 41 -3.85 -10.48 -10.69
N PRO A 42 -2.97 -9.89 -11.51
CA PRO A 42 -3.31 -9.56 -12.88
C PRO A 42 -3.71 -10.77 -13.72
N ILE A 43 -2.98 -11.87 -13.62
CA ILE A 43 -3.26 -13.07 -14.42
C ILE A 43 -4.67 -13.57 -14.07
N ILE A 44 -5.01 -13.62 -12.78
CA ILE A 44 -6.36 -13.99 -12.34
C ILE A 44 -7.40 -13.02 -12.90
N LEU A 45 -7.18 -11.70 -12.80
CA LEU A 45 -8.09 -10.69 -13.34
C LEU A 45 -8.32 -10.85 -14.85
N ALA A 46 -7.28 -11.11 -15.64
CA ALA A 46 -7.41 -11.33 -17.08
C ALA A 46 -8.20 -12.60 -17.38
N LEU A 47 -7.92 -13.69 -16.67
CA LEU A 47 -8.65 -14.94 -16.83
C LEU A 47 -10.13 -14.78 -16.45
N THR A 48 -10.44 -14.05 -15.38
CA THR A 48 -11.83 -13.76 -15.02
C THR A 48 -12.55 -12.98 -16.14
N ILE A 49 -11.92 -11.97 -16.74
CA ILE A 49 -12.57 -11.19 -17.81
C ILE A 49 -12.73 -12.04 -19.09
N ALA A 50 -11.77 -12.91 -19.40
CA ALA A 50 -11.78 -13.71 -20.62
C ALA A 50 -12.69 -14.95 -20.54
N TYR A 51 -12.87 -15.53 -19.34
CA TYR A 51 -13.50 -16.84 -19.17
C TYR A 51 -14.72 -16.85 -18.22
N ASP A 52 -15.04 -15.75 -17.53
CA ASP A 52 -16.27 -15.68 -16.75
C ASP A 52 -17.46 -15.34 -17.67
N ASN A 53 -18.31 -16.34 -17.91
CA ASN A 53 -19.51 -16.19 -18.72
C ASN A 53 -20.44 -15.09 -18.16
N GLY A 54 -20.49 -14.92 -16.83
CA GLY A 54 -21.30 -13.88 -16.21
C GLY A 54 -20.87 -12.48 -16.64
N ILE A 55 -19.57 -12.19 -16.57
CA ILE A 55 -19.00 -10.91 -17.02
C ILE A 55 -19.20 -10.71 -18.53
N ASP A 56 -19.01 -11.75 -19.34
CA ASP A 56 -19.26 -11.67 -20.79
C ASP A 56 -20.72 -11.29 -21.09
N HIS A 57 -21.69 -11.97 -20.46
CA HIS A 57 -23.10 -11.65 -20.62
C HIS A 57 -23.49 -10.27 -20.06
N LEU A 58 -22.81 -9.80 -19.00
CA LEU A 58 -22.97 -8.44 -18.49
C LEU A 58 -22.50 -7.39 -19.50
N VAL A 59 -21.33 -7.60 -20.11
CA VAL A 59 -20.82 -6.70 -21.16
C VAL A 59 -21.73 -6.72 -22.38
N ASN A 60 -22.23 -7.89 -22.78
CA ASN A 60 -23.22 -8.02 -23.86
C ASN A 60 -24.52 -7.28 -23.56
N TYR A 61 -25.04 -7.38 -22.34
CA TYR A 61 -26.24 -6.65 -21.93
C TYR A 61 -26.02 -5.13 -21.93
N ILE A 62 -24.88 -4.64 -21.44
CA ILE A 62 -24.55 -3.22 -21.52
C ILE A 62 -24.42 -2.78 -23.00
N GLY A 63 -23.78 -3.62 -23.82
CA GLY A 63 -23.62 -3.39 -25.25
C GLY A 63 -24.96 -3.29 -25.99
N SER A 64 -25.94 -4.13 -25.66
CA SER A 64 -27.25 -4.12 -26.32
C SER A 64 -28.08 -2.87 -25.99
N GLN A 65 -27.85 -2.26 -24.83
CA GLN A 65 -28.48 -0.99 -24.46
C GLN A 65 -27.87 0.21 -25.19
N ILE A 66 -26.57 0.17 -25.52
CA ILE A 66 -25.85 1.31 -26.10
C ILE A 66 -25.76 1.21 -27.63
N TYR A 67 -25.53 0.01 -28.17
CA TYR A 67 -25.31 -0.26 -29.60
C TYR A 67 -26.16 -1.46 -30.08
N PRO A 68 -27.50 -1.32 -30.13
CA PRO A 68 -28.39 -2.44 -30.45
C PRO A 68 -28.18 -3.03 -31.86
N ASN A 69 -27.69 -2.23 -32.82
CA ASN A 69 -27.52 -2.64 -34.22
C ASN A 69 -26.13 -3.24 -34.55
N ASP A 70 -25.12 -3.03 -33.70
CA ASP A 70 -23.72 -3.45 -33.94
C ASP A 70 -23.15 -4.28 -32.77
N LEU A 71 -24.04 -4.96 -32.03
CA LEU A 71 -23.77 -5.67 -30.79
C LEU A 71 -22.52 -6.58 -30.89
N THR A 72 -22.47 -7.42 -31.92
CA THR A 72 -21.42 -8.44 -32.09
C THR A 72 -20.05 -7.80 -32.32
N TRP A 73 -19.99 -6.67 -33.03
CA TRP A 73 -18.73 -5.98 -33.27
C TRP A 73 -18.26 -5.22 -32.03
N ALA A 74 -19.17 -4.49 -31.37
CA ALA A 74 -18.88 -3.72 -30.16
C ALA A 74 -18.44 -4.62 -29.00
N THR A 75 -19.13 -5.73 -28.74
CA THR A 75 -18.75 -6.66 -27.66
C THR A 75 -17.40 -7.32 -27.96
N ASN A 76 -17.16 -7.78 -29.19
CA ASN A 76 -15.87 -8.37 -29.55
C ASN A 76 -14.73 -7.38 -29.38
N LEU A 77 -14.93 -6.11 -29.74
CA LEU A 77 -13.92 -5.06 -29.55
C LEU A 77 -13.67 -4.78 -28.06
N ILE A 78 -14.72 -4.75 -27.24
CA ILE A 78 -14.59 -4.51 -25.79
C ILE A 78 -13.87 -5.67 -25.10
N ILE A 79 -14.27 -6.91 -25.35
CA ILE A 79 -13.77 -8.09 -24.63
C ILE A 79 -12.42 -8.56 -25.17
N LYS A 80 -12.21 -8.54 -26.49
CA LYS A 80 -10.99 -9.11 -27.11
C LYS A 80 -9.88 -8.09 -27.30
N ILE A 81 -10.19 -6.78 -27.33
CA ILE A 81 -9.21 -5.72 -27.62
C ILE A 81 -9.07 -4.77 -26.43
N LEU A 82 -10.15 -4.08 -26.03
CA LEU A 82 -10.06 -3.08 -24.97
C LEU A 82 -9.75 -3.69 -23.60
N ALA A 83 -10.40 -4.78 -23.20
CA ALA A 83 -10.18 -5.41 -21.90
C ALA A 83 -8.74 -5.89 -21.70
N PRO A 84 -8.09 -6.60 -22.65
CA PRO A 84 -6.67 -6.97 -22.53
C PRO A 84 -5.73 -5.75 -22.51
N LEU A 85 -6.08 -4.68 -23.23
CA LEU A 85 -5.25 -3.48 -23.34
C LEU A 85 -5.35 -2.61 -22.07
N ILE A 86 -6.56 -2.42 -21.54
CA ILE A 86 -6.81 -1.78 -20.24
C ILE A 86 -6.19 -2.62 -19.12
N TRP A 87 -6.28 -3.95 -19.21
CA TRP A 87 -5.60 -4.85 -18.29
C TRP A 87 -4.09 -4.63 -18.33
N PHE A 88 -3.44 -4.72 -19.49
CA PHE A 88 -2.00 -4.53 -19.62
C PHE A 88 -1.56 -3.15 -19.08
N LEU A 89 -2.31 -2.10 -19.40
CA LEU A 89 -2.04 -0.75 -18.91
C LEU A 89 -2.22 -0.63 -17.39
N THR A 90 -3.24 -1.26 -16.81
CA THR A 90 -3.46 -1.26 -15.35
C THR A 90 -2.41 -2.08 -14.63
N VAL A 91 -1.96 -3.22 -15.16
CA VAL A 91 -0.80 -3.96 -14.64
C VAL A 91 0.42 -3.05 -14.63
N PHE A 92 0.72 -2.43 -15.76
CA PHE A 92 1.91 -1.59 -15.90
C PHE A 92 1.88 -0.40 -14.93
N ILE A 93 0.78 0.35 -14.89
CA ILE A 93 0.60 1.50 -13.99
C ILE A 93 0.66 1.06 -12.53
N MET A 94 -0.03 -0.03 -12.16
CA MET A 94 -0.01 -0.52 -10.79
C MET A 94 1.38 -1.02 -10.39
N LEU A 95 2.14 -1.68 -11.27
CA LEU A 95 3.50 -2.15 -11.01
C LEU A 95 4.42 -0.97 -10.68
N PHE A 96 4.37 0.13 -11.44
CA PHE A 96 5.13 1.35 -11.09
C PHE A 96 4.61 2.05 -9.83
N ALA A 97 3.29 2.13 -9.65
CA ALA A 97 2.67 2.83 -8.52
C ALA A 97 2.84 2.10 -7.19
N THR A 98 2.90 0.77 -7.19
CA THR A 98 3.00 -0.07 -5.98
C THR A 98 4.41 -0.55 -5.69
N VAL A 99 5.33 -0.58 -6.66
CA VAL A 99 6.76 -0.82 -6.40
C VAL A 99 7.44 0.44 -5.84
N LYS A 100 7.06 1.64 -6.29
CA LYS A 100 7.63 2.93 -5.84
C LYS A 100 7.57 3.17 -4.32
N PRO A 101 6.52 2.80 -3.57
CA PRO A 101 6.44 2.89 -2.11
C PRO A 101 7.37 1.93 -1.36
N PHE A 102 7.83 0.84 -1.97
CA PHE A 102 8.79 -0.08 -1.35
C PHE A 102 10.22 0.46 -1.43
N PHE A 103 10.54 1.26 -2.45
CA PHE A 103 11.86 1.88 -2.61
C PHE A 103 11.94 3.31 -2.06
N ASN A 104 10.82 4.04 -1.94
CA ASN A 104 10.83 5.39 -1.38
C ASN A 104 10.41 5.42 0.10
N LYS A 105 11.18 6.17 0.90
CA LYS A 105 10.90 6.53 2.31
C LYS A 105 9.68 7.46 2.42
N LYS A 106 8.51 6.99 2.02
CA LYS A 106 7.29 7.80 1.98
C LYS A 106 6.63 7.94 3.35
N LEU A 107 6.24 9.18 3.66
CA LEU A 107 5.67 9.65 4.92
C LEU A 107 4.40 8.88 5.32
N TRP A 108 4.08 8.87 6.61
CA TRP A 108 2.90 8.19 7.19
C TRP A 108 1.59 8.41 6.40
N ASN A 109 1.37 9.63 5.89
CA ASN A 109 0.18 9.99 5.13
C ASN A 109 0.02 9.18 3.82
N GLU A 110 1.11 8.97 3.09
CA GLU A 110 1.07 8.26 1.80
C GLU A 110 0.85 6.75 1.99
N ARG A 111 1.39 6.18 3.07
CA ARG A 111 1.11 4.78 3.45
C ARG A 111 -0.32 4.57 3.90
N ALA A 112 -0.87 5.53 4.66
CA ALA A 112 -2.28 5.50 5.05
C ALA A 112 -3.20 5.64 3.83
N TYR A 113 -2.85 6.49 2.86
CA TYR A 113 -3.58 6.62 1.60
C TYR A 113 -3.52 5.33 0.75
N MET A 114 -2.35 4.70 0.64
CA MET A 114 -2.21 3.41 -0.05
C MET A 114 -3.04 2.31 0.62
N ALA A 115 -2.99 2.24 1.95
CA ALA A 115 -3.78 1.28 2.72
C ALA A 115 -5.30 1.51 2.58
N PHE A 116 -5.74 2.77 2.58
CA PHE A 116 -7.12 3.12 2.31
C PHE A 116 -7.54 2.66 0.92
N ASN A 117 -6.74 2.91 -0.12
CA ASN A 117 -7.07 2.45 -1.48
C ASN A 117 -7.15 0.92 -1.59
N PHE A 118 -6.28 0.18 -0.91
CA PHE A 118 -6.33 -1.29 -0.87
C PHE A 118 -7.54 -1.86 -0.15
N ILE A 119 -8.22 -1.09 0.68
CA ILE A 119 -9.45 -1.53 1.34
C ILE A 119 -10.66 -1.02 0.55
N PHE A 120 -10.69 0.28 0.27
CA PHE A 120 -11.83 0.95 -0.34
C PHE A 120 -12.18 0.37 -1.72
N TRP A 121 -11.22 0.28 -2.64
CA TRP A 121 -11.52 -0.18 -4.00
C TRP A 121 -11.97 -1.64 -4.05
N PRO A 122 -11.28 -2.60 -3.41
CA PRO A 122 -11.74 -3.99 -3.40
C PRO A 122 -13.09 -4.15 -2.71
N THR A 123 -13.34 -3.45 -1.60
CA THR A 123 -14.67 -3.47 -0.95
C THR A 123 -15.74 -2.89 -1.86
N LEU A 124 -15.47 -1.78 -2.55
CA LEU A 124 -16.40 -1.19 -3.52
C LEU A 124 -16.71 -2.18 -4.65
N PHE A 125 -15.70 -2.82 -5.24
CA PHE A 125 -15.91 -3.80 -6.31
C PHE A 125 -16.69 -5.02 -5.86
N ILE A 126 -16.44 -5.54 -4.65
CA ILE A 126 -17.26 -6.60 -4.07
C ILE A 126 -18.72 -6.12 -3.97
N ILE A 127 -18.96 -4.94 -3.39
CA ILE A 127 -20.31 -4.37 -3.26
C ILE A 127 -20.98 -4.23 -4.64
N VAL A 128 -20.26 -3.77 -5.66
CA VAL A 128 -20.76 -3.65 -7.03
C VAL A 128 -21.19 -5.00 -7.59
N ILE A 129 -20.39 -6.06 -7.42
CA ILE A 129 -20.73 -7.41 -7.89
C ILE A 129 -22.07 -7.88 -7.29
N TYR A 130 -22.22 -7.76 -5.97
CA TYR A 130 -23.47 -8.15 -5.29
C TYR A 130 -24.64 -7.21 -5.64
N THR A 131 -24.37 -5.93 -5.82
CA THR A 131 -25.40 -4.95 -6.21
C THR A 131 -25.93 -5.27 -7.61
N ILE A 132 -25.06 -5.56 -8.57
CA ILE A 132 -25.46 -6.01 -9.91
C ILE A 132 -26.33 -7.25 -9.76
N TRP A 133 -25.84 -8.29 -9.08
CA TRP A 133 -26.57 -9.55 -8.91
C TRP A 133 -27.98 -9.36 -8.31
N LEU A 134 -28.11 -8.53 -7.28
CA LEU A 134 -29.39 -8.24 -6.63
C LEU A 134 -30.33 -7.36 -7.48
N THR A 135 -29.78 -6.54 -8.37
CA THR A 135 -30.55 -5.57 -9.15
C THR A 135 -30.89 -6.04 -10.57
N MET A 136 -30.26 -7.11 -11.08
CA MET A 136 -30.55 -7.66 -12.42
C MET A 136 -32.04 -7.91 -12.70
N PRO A 137 -32.87 -8.38 -11.75
CA PRO A 137 -34.30 -8.55 -11.98
C PRO A 137 -35.05 -7.26 -12.31
N PHE A 138 -34.52 -6.10 -11.91
CA PHE A 138 -35.14 -4.79 -12.15
C PHE A 138 -34.58 -4.09 -13.39
N PHE A 139 -33.66 -4.71 -14.11
CA PHE A 139 -33.12 -4.17 -15.35
C PHE A 139 -34.15 -4.24 -16.48
N TYR A 140 -34.05 -3.32 -17.45
CA TYR A 140 -34.95 -3.29 -18.60
C TYR A 140 -34.77 -4.54 -19.46
N SER A 141 -35.81 -5.37 -19.53
CA SER A 141 -35.77 -6.69 -20.15
C SER A 141 -36.21 -6.72 -21.62
N GLY A 142 -36.46 -5.56 -22.25
CA GLY A 142 -36.92 -5.50 -23.63
C GLY A 142 -38.31 -6.12 -23.84
N ARG A 143 -38.64 -6.43 -25.09
CA ARG A 143 -39.84 -7.18 -25.47
C ARG A 143 -39.54 -8.68 -25.43
N GLU A 144 -40.41 -9.43 -24.79
CA GLU A 144 -40.30 -10.89 -24.75
C GLU A 144 -40.45 -11.46 -26.16
N THR A 145 -39.37 -12.06 -26.66
CA THR A 145 -39.29 -12.70 -27.99
C THR A 145 -38.61 -14.06 -27.89
N SER A 146 -39.04 -15.01 -28.71
CA SER A 146 -38.35 -16.30 -28.84
C SER A 146 -37.04 -16.15 -29.61
N GLN A 147 -36.06 -17.04 -29.35
CA GLN A 147 -34.81 -17.10 -30.14
C GLN A 147 -35.05 -17.44 -31.63
N THR A 148 -36.24 -17.97 -31.96
CA THR A 148 -36.65 -18.33 -33.32
C THR A 148 -37.51 -17.26 -34.00
N ASP A 149 -37.80 -16.14 -33.33
CA ASP A 149 -38.63 -15.07 -33.88
C ASP A 149 -37.80 -14.20 -34.85
N PRO A 150 -38.27 -13.96 -36.08
CA PRO A 150 -37.60 -13.03 -37.01
C PRO A 150 -37.53 -11.57 -36.51
N ASN A 151 -38.33 -11.18 -35.52
CA ASN A 151 -38.28 -9.87 -34.86
C ASN A 151 -37.62 -9.94 -33.47
N GLN A 152 -36.60 -10.78 -33.33
CA GLN A 152 -35.87 -10.99 -32.08
C GLN A 152 -35.41 -9.66 -31.44
N ASP A 153 -35.76 -9.44 -30.16
CA ASP A 153 -35.26 -8.30 -29.41
C ASP A 153 -33.90 -8.63 -28.76
N PRO A 154 -32.78 -8.07 -29.25
CA PRO A 154 -31.45 -8.37 -28.73
C PRO A 154 -31.30 -8.00 -27.25
N ILE A 155 -32.09 -7.04 -26.76
CA ILE A 155 -32.06 -6.62 -25.35
C ILE A 155 -32.63 -7.73 -24.45
N HIS A 156 -33.74 -8.33 -24.87
CA HIS A 156 -34.39 -9.39 -24.09
C HIS A 156 -33.51 -10.62 -23.95
N HIS A 157 -32.84 -11.03 -25.03
CA HIS A 157 -31.93 -12.16 -24.99
C HIS A 157 -30.68 -11.90 -24.17
N ALA A 158 -30.10 -10.71 -24.26
CA ALA A 158 -28.95 -10.34 -23.44
C ALA A 158 -29.31 -10.28 -21.95
N TRP A 159 -30.50 -9.76 -21.60
CA TRP A 159 -31.00 -9.73 -20.23
C TRP A 159 -31.24 -11.14 -19.66
N LYS A 160 -31.87 -12.01 -20.44
CA LYS A 160 -32.13 -13.39 -20.03
C LYS A 160 -30.83 -14.17 -19.83
N ALA A 161 -29.88 -14.05 -20.75
CA ALA A 161 -28.56 -14.67 -20.63
C ALA A 161 -27.79 -14.13 -19.41
N LEU A 162 -27.92 -12.82 -19.12
CA LEU A 162 -27.33 -12.21 -17.93
C LEU A 162 -27.90 -12.82 -16.64
N GLN A 163 -29.23 -12.98 -16.53
CA GLN A 163 -29.86 -13.59 -15.35
C GLN A 163 -29.45 -15.05 -15.13
N GLU A 164 -29.29 -15.81 -16.20
CA GLU A 164 -28.96 -17.24 -16.13
C GLU A 164 -27.49 -17.48 -15.76
N ASN A 165 -26.58 -16.58 -16.11
CA ASN A 165 -25.14 -16.82 -16.03
C ASN A 165 -24.39 -15.96 -15.01
N TYR A 166 -24.87 -14.75 -14.69
CA TYR A 166 -24.18 -13.88 -13.74
C TYR A 166 -24.48 -14.27 -12.30
N SER A 167 -23.46 -14.74 -11.59
CA SER A 167 -23.56 -15.09 -10.18
C SER A 167 -22.28 -14.73 -9.43
N PRO A 168 -22.37 -14.14 -8.23
CA PRO A 168 -21.22 -13.95 -7.35
C PRO A 168 -20.59 -15.27 -6.90
N PHE A 169 -21.29 -16.39 -7.09
CA PHE A 169 -20.82 -17.73 -6.69
C PHE A 169 -20.23 -18.53 -7.86
N SER A 170 -20.05 -17.95 -9.05
CA SER A 170 -19.31 -18.61 -10.14
C SER A 170 -17.83 -18.80 -9.73
N GLY A 171 -17.17 -19.85 -10.25
CA GLY A 171 -15.79 -20.15 -9.89
C GLY A 171 -14.81 -19.00 -10.18
N TRP A 172 -14.95 -18.34 -11.33
CA TRP A 172 -14.12 -17.19 -11.70
C TRP A 172 -14.46 -15.93 -10.89
N MET A 173 -15.73 -15.70 -10.57
CA MET A 173 -16.14 -14.59 -9.72
C MET A 173 -15.69 -14.78 -8.26
N ILE A 174 -15.64 -16.02 -7.77
CA ILE A 174 -15.02 -16.35 -6.47
C ILE A 174 -13.52 -16.07 -6.52
N ALA A 175 -12.82 -16.50 -7.57
CA ALA A 175 -11.39 -16.21 -7.72
C ALA A 175 -11.10 -14.70 -7.71
N LEU A 176 -11.94 -13.91 -8.39
CA LEU A 176 -11.89 -12.45 -8.37
C LEU A 176 -12.11 -11.87 -6.96
N GLN A 177 -13.13 -12.36 -6.25
CA GLN A 177 -13.40 -11.93 -4.86
C GLN A 177 -12.26 -12.30 -3.90
N VAL A 178 -11.59 -13.43 -4.10
CA VAL A 178 -10.41 -13.83 -3.31
C VAL A 178 -9.25 -12.86 -3.55
N VAL A 179 -9.01 -12.43 -4.78
CA VAL A 179 -8.02 -11.38 -5.09
C VAL A 179 -8.35 -10.10 -4.32
N TYR A 180 -9.61 -9.66 -4.36
CA TYR A 180 -10.06 -8.48 -3.61
C TYR A 180 -9.90 -8.63 -2.09
N LEU A 181 -10.20 -9.80 -1.54
CA LEU A 181 -10.05 -10.09 -0.11
C LEU A 181 -8.57 -10.06 0.31
N ILE A 182 -7.66 -10.60 -0.51
CA ILE A 182 -6.22 -10.53 -0.25
C ILE A 182 -5.73 -9.07 -0.27
N MET A 183 -6.22 -8.24 -1.20
CA MET A 183 -5.91 -6.80 -1.21
C MET A 183 -6.36 -6.11 0.08
N ILE A 184 -7.55 -6.44 0.60
CA ILE A 184 -8.02 -5.91 1.89
C ILE A 184 -7.10 -6.32 3.04
N ILE A 185 -6.66 -7.59 3.08
CA ILE A 185 -5.70 -8.07 4.08
C ILE A 185 -4.39 -7.27 4.01
N PHE A 186 -3.87 -7.01 2.80
CA PHE A 186 -2.68 -6.19 2.61
C PHE A 186 -2.90 -4.72 3.00
N GLY A 187 -4.08 -4.17 2.76
CA GLY A 187 -4.47 -2.85 3.24
C GLY A 187 -4.44 -2.78 4.77
N ILE A 188 -5.07 -3.74 5.45
CA ILE A 188 -5.05 -3.84 6.93
C ILE A 188 -3.61 -3.95 7.44
N PHE A 189 -2.79 -4.80 6.82
CA PHE A 189 -1.38 -4.93 7.16
C PHE A 189 -0.62 -3.60 6.99
N SER A 190 -0.87 -2.88 5.90
CA SER A 190 -0.28 -1.56 5.63
C SER A 190 -0.70 -0.50 6.66
N ILE A 191 -1.93 -0.57 7.21
CA ILE A 191 -2.37 0.28 8.33
C ILE A 191 -1.53 -0.02 9.58
N PHE A 192 -1.33 -1.29 9.91
CA PHE A 192 -0.48 -1.68 11.05
C PHE A 192 0.95 -1.20 10.86
N GLU A 193 1.52 -1.35 9.66
CA GLU A 193 2.85 -0.82 9.32
C GLU A 193 2.91 0.69 9.52
N ALA A 194 1.95 1.44 8.95
CA ALA A 194 1.87 2.89 9.09
C ALA A 194 1.72 3.32 10.56
N TYR A 195 0.90 2.62 11.36
CA TYR A 195 0.69 2.92 12.77
C TYR A 195 1.96 2.74 13.60
N MET A 196 2.79 1.74 13.29
CA MET A 196 4.04 1.55 14.03
C MET A 196 5.14 2.51 13.58
N VAL A 197 5.20 2.88 12.30
CA VAL A 197 6.08 3.94 11.81
C VAL A 197 5.73 5.27 12.49
N LYS A 198 4.44 5.60 12.60
CA LYS A 198 3.95 6.79 13.34
C LYS A 198 4.33 6.77 14.83
N ASN A 199 4.45 5.58 15.40
CA ASN A 199 4.83 5.39 16.80
C ASN A 199 6.33 5.13 17.01
N MET A 200 7.17 5.30 15.96
CA MET A 200 8.64 5.15 16.00
C MET A 200 9.11 3.77 16.52
N LYS A 201 8.32 2.72 16.30
CA LYS A 201 8.69 1.33 16.64
C LYS A 201 9.37 0.57 15.49
N LEU A 202 9.45 1.19 14.32
CA LEU A 202 10.11 0.71 13.12
C LEU A 202 10.91 1.87 12.53
N ASP A 203 12.18 1.93 12.88
CA ASP A 203 13.12 2.80 12.19
C ASP A 203 13.84 1.95 11.13
N TYR A 204 13.39 2.05 9.88
CA TYR A 204 13.98 1.31 8.75
C TYR A 204 15.39 1.80 8.38
N ASP A 205 15.87 2.87 9.03
CA ASP A 205 17.25 3.36 8.88
C ASP A 205 18.30 2.37 9.43
N ASP A 206 17.92 1.42 10.29
CA ASP A 206 18.84 0.38 10.76
C ASP A 206 19.01 -0.79 9.77
N PHE A 207 18.16 -0.91 8.74
CA PHE A 207 18.10 -2.08 7.85
C PHE A 207 18.35 -1.82 6.36
N LEU A 208 18.58 -0.57 5.94
CA LEU A 208 18.89 -0.25 4.55
C LEU A 208 20.33 0.22 4.39
N VAL A 209 21.00 -0.32 3.36
CA VAL A 209 22.36 0.04 2.94
C VAL A 209 22.43 1.56 2.82
N ARG A 210 23.32 2.17 3.62
CA ARG A 210 23.58 3.61 3.63
C ARG A 210 23.87 4.11 2.21
N GLU A 211 23.34 5.28 1.84
CA GLU A 211 23.71 5.97 0.60
C GLU A 211 25.25 6.04 0.50
N PHE A 212 25.80 5.45 -0.57
CA PHE A 212 27.24 5.37 -0.83
C PHE A 212 27.91 6.76 -0.88
N ASN A 213 27.13 7.82 -1.14
CA ASN A 213 27.62 9.19 -1.18
C ASN A 213 28.04 9.77 0.17
N LYS A 214 27.41 9.36 1.29
CA LYS A 214 27.77 9.88 2.64
C LYS A 214 29.08 9.30 3.18
N THR A 215 29.57 8.21 2.57
CA THR A 215 30.79 7.52 2.98
C THR A 215 31.97 7.79 2.04
N SER A 216 31.76 8.51 0.95
CA SER A 216 32.80 8.87 -0.01
C SER A 216 33.81 9.88 0.57
N LEU A 217 35.10 9.71 0.25
CA LEU A 217 36.18 10.65 0.61
C LEU A 217 35.84 12.08 0.17
N VAL A 218 35.29 12.22 -1.04
CA VAL A 218 34.91 13.51 -1.62
C VAL A 218 33.85 14.21 -0.76
N SER A 219 32.89 13.47 -0.22
CA SER A 219 31.87 14.04 0.67
C SER A 219 32.45 14.47 2.02
N GLN A 220 33.40 13.70 2.58
CA GLN A 220 34.04 14.03 3.86
C GLN A 220 34.97 15.23 3.77
N VAL A 221 35.58 15.45 2.60
CA VAL A 221 36.37 16.65 2.31
C VAL A 221 35.48 17.87 2.09
N ILE A 222 34.37 17.74 1.34
CA ILE A 222 33.40 18.83 1.14
C ILE A 222 32.74 19.24 2.47
N GLU A 223 32.50 18.28 3.38
CA GLU A 223 32.02 18.54 4.75
C GLU A 223 33.10 19.11 5.69
N GLY A 224 34.35 19.30 5.21
CA GLY A 224 35.45 19.88 6.00
C GLY A 224 35.98 18.97 7.12
N LYS A 225 35.71 17.66 7.05
CA LYS A 225 36.18 16.67 8.06
C LYS A 225 37.56 16.11 7.74
N ILE A 226 38.05 16.33 6.52
CA ILE A 226 39.40 15.97 6.06
C ILE A 226 39.92 17.15 5.24
N GLU A 227 41.08 17.70 5.61
CA GLU A 227 41.76 18.72 4.81
C GLU A 227 42.72 18.06 3.79
N PHE A 228 42.77 18.59 2.56
CA PHE A 228 43.65 18.07 1.53
C PHE A 228 45.11 18.34 1.87
N GLY A 229 45.93 17.28 1.94
CA GLY A 229 47.39 17.37 2.17
C GLY A 229 47.85 17.05 3.60
N GLU A 230 46.93 16.79 4.53
CA GLU A 230 47.25 16.50 5.94
C GLU A 230 47.70 15.05 6.19
N PHE A 231 47.36 14.12 5.30
CA PHE A 231 47.56 12.68 5.51
C PHE A 231 48.25 12.02 4.31
N ASP A 232 49.25 11.17 4.60
CA ASP A 232 49.86 10.30 3.60
C ASP A 232 48.85 9.34 2.99
N PRO A 233 48.97 8.97 1.70
CA PRO A 233 48.03 8.09 0.99
C PRO A 233 47.69 6.78 1.72
N ASP A 234 48.67 6.22 2.45
CA ASP A 234 48.52 4.98 3.22
C ASP A 234 47.70 5.17 4.52
N GLN A 235 47.59 6.39 5.02
CA GLN A 235 46.88 6.76 6.25
C GLN A 235 45.44 7.23 5.96
N VAL A 236 45.18 7.76 4.76
CA VAL A 236 43.87 8.25 4.32
C VAL A 236 42.77 7.18 4.49
N ASN A 237 43.06 5.92 4.17
CA ASN A 237 42.10 4.82 4.33
C ASN A 237 41.79 4.48 5.80
N LYS A 238 42.74 4.67 6.71
CA LYS A 238 42.53 4.48 8.15
C LYS A 238 41.71 5.62 8.74
N GLU A 239 41.98 6.86 8.32
CA GLU A 239 41.26 8.03 8.82
C GLU A 239 39.82 8.10 8.29
N LEU A 240 39.60 7.76 7.01
CA LEU A 240 38.26 7.51 6.46
C LEU A 240 37.45 6.51 7.29
N LYS A 241 38.06 5.40 7.70
CA LYS A 241 37.39 4.38 8.53
C LYS A 241 37.07 4.92 9.93
N ARG A 242 37.95 5.74 10.50
CA ARG A 242 37.74 6.39 11.79
C ARG A 242 36.61 7.42 11.73
N ILE A 243 36.66 8.35 10.77
CA ILE A 243 35.64 9.38 10.56
C ILE A 243 34.29 8.75 10.27
N ARG A 244 34.23 7.66 9.50
CA ARG A 244 32.99 6.88 9.32
C ARG A 244 32.45 6.37 10.66
N ARG A 245 33.29 5.81 11.52
CA ARG A 245 32.87 5.32 12.86
C ARG A 245 32.40 6.45 13.76
N GLU A 246 33.09 7.58 13.76
CA GLU A 246 32.73 8.76 14.55
C GLU A 246 31.41 9.38 14.05
N THR A 247 31.25 9.54 12.74
CA THR A 247 30.00 10.02 12.12
C THR A 247 28.83 9.08 12.44
N ILE A 248 29.03 7.76 12.42
CA ILE A 248 28.01 6.78 12.85
C ILE A 248 27.61 7.00 14.32
N GLN A 249 28.58 7.25 15.20
CA GLN A 249 28.31 7.46 16.61
C GLN A 249 27.60 8.81 16.88
N GLU A 250 27.98 9.85 16.14
CA GLU A 250 27.38 11.17 16.22
C GLU A 250 25.94 11.18 15.70
N GLU A 251 25.69 10.54 14.55
CA GLU A 251 24.34 10.32 14.02
C GLU A 251 23.47 9.57 15.04
N LYS A 252 24.01 8.53 15.68
CA LYS A 252 23.30 7.80 16.75
C LYS A 252 22.97 8.71 17.93
N ARG A 253 23.90 9.56 18.37
CA ARG A 253 23.67 10.52 19.46
C ARG A 253 22.60 11.55 19.10
N LEU A 254 22.66 12.14 17.90
CA LEU A 254 21.66 13.12 17.44
C LEU A 254 20.26 12.50 17.34
N LYS A 255 20.16 11.25 16.87
CA LYS A 255 18.90 10.51 16.84
C LYS A 255 18.35 10.23 18.24
N ILE A 256 19.22 9.87 19.20
CA ILE A 256 18.84 9.68 20.61
C ILE A 256 18.32 11.00 21.19
N GLU A 257 19.01 12.10 20.96
CA GLU A 257 18.60 13.41 21.50
C GLU A 257 17.27 13.88 20.91
N ALA A 258 17.05 13.67 19.60
CA ALA A 258 15.77 13.96 18.95
C ALA A 258 14.64 13.08 19.51
N PHE A 259 14.91 11.80 19.80
CA PHE A 259 13.96 10.88 20.41
C PHE A 259 13.60 11.33 21.84
N GLU A 260 14.59 11.64 22.67
CA GLU A 260 14.39 12.10 24.04
C GLU A 260 13.53 13.38 24.08
N LYS A 261 13.85 14.36 23.23
CA LYS A 261 13.02 15.58 23.08
C LYS A 261 11.58 15.25 22.69
N SER A 262 11.36 14.29 21.79
CA SER A 262 10.01 13.87 21.37
C SER A 262 9.22 13.15 22.48
N GLU A 263 9.89 12.33 23.30
CA GLU A 263 9.27 11.67 24.46
C GLU A 263 8.94 12.67 25.57
N GLU A 264 9.85 13.59 25.86
CA GLU A 264 9.62 14.67 26.80
C GLU A 264 8.44 15.54 26.38
N GLU A 265 8.34 15.89 25.09
CA GLU A 265 7.21 16.66 24.57
C GLU A 265 5.88 15.88 24.66
N ARG A 266 5.90 14.56 24.41
CA ARG A 266 4.73 13.68 24.59
C ARG A 266 4.30 13.59 26.06
N LEU A 267 5.25 13.47 26.98
CA LEU A 267 4.98 13.43 28.42
C LEU A 267 4.46 14.78 28.92
N ARG A 268 5.03 15.90 28.43
CA ARG A 268 4.57 17.26 28.75
C ARG A 268 3.13 17.47 28.29
N LYS A 269 2.82 17.15 27.03
CA LYS A 269 1.45 17.23 26.48
C LYS A 269 0.46 16.31 27.23
N LYS A 270 0.90 15.15 27.72
CA LYS A 270 0.06 14.27 28.57
C LYS A 270 -0.22 14.88 29.95
N LYS A 271 0.76 15.53 30.58
CA LYS A 271 0.60 16.21 31.87
C LYS A 271 -0.30 17.44 31.73
N GLU A 272 -0.04 18.30 30.73
CA GLU A 272 -0.86 19.47 30.40
C GLU A 272 -2.34 19.08 30.16
N LYS A 273 -2.59 17.98 29.43
CA LYS A 273 -3.97 17.46 29.23
C LYS A 273 -4.63 16.95 30.51
N LYS A 274 -3.88 16.38 31.46
CA LYS A 274 -4.42 15.96 32.76
C LYS A 274 -4.73 17.18 33.63
N GLU A 275 -3.83 18.15 33.68
CA GLU A 275 -4.00 19.40 34.44
C GLU A 275 -5.20 20.21 33.92
N LEU A 276 -5.37 20.33 32.61
CA LEU A 276 -6.55 20.97 31.99
C LEU A 276 -7.87 20.27 32.37
N LYS A 277 -7.88 18.93 32.46
CA LYS A 277 -9.06 18.17 32.90
C LYS A 277 -9.37 18.39 34.38
N HIS A 278 -8.36 18.46 35.24
CA HIS A 278 -8.53 18.75 36.66
C HIS A 278 -8.98 20.21 36.91
N ALA A 279 -8.44 21.16 36.15
CA ALA A 279 -8.85 22.57 36.22
C ALA A 279 -10.32 22.77 35.79
N LYS A 280 -10.77 22.09 34.72
CA LYS A 280 -12.19 22.12 34.30
C LYS A 280 -13.15 21.48 35.31
N ARG A 281 -12.71 20.44 36.04
CA ARG A 281 -13.52 19.83 37.11
C ARG A 281 -13.63 20.73 38.34
N LYS A 282 -12.56 21.44 38.72
CA LYS A 282 -12.57 22.40 39.84
C LYS A 282 -13.40 23.66 39.57
N LYS A 283 -13.64 24.04 38.32
CA LYS A 283 -14.51 25.18 37.95
C LYS A 283 -16.01 24.84 37.90
N LYS A 284 -16.38 23.56 38.03
CA LYS A 284 -17.76 23.08 37.94
C LYS A 284 -18.36 22.69 39.31
N ASN A 285 -17.52 22.60 40.34
CA ASN A 285 -17.91 22.47 41.74
C ASN A 285 -17.72 23.81 42.42
#